data_AF-A0A2G5F731-F1
#
_entry.id   AF-A0A2G5F731-F1
#
_cell.length_a   1.000
_cell.length_b   1.000
_cell.length_c   1.000
_cell.angle_alpha   90.00
_cell.angle_beta   90.00
_cell.angle_gamma   90.00
#
_symmetry.space_group_name_H-M   'P 1'
#
loop_
_entity.id
_entity.type
_entity.pdbx_description
1 polymer ?
#
loop_
_entity_poly.entity_id
_entity_poly.type
_entity_poly.pdbx_seq_one_letter_code
_entity_poly.pdbx_strand_id
1 'polypeptide(L)'
;MALLAYNRALKLSKPGLSVVGVGFTGSLASTRPKQGDHRFYFSTRTSDRLWVSSVTLSKGLRTREQEDKVSSHFLLKAIADACKVSATFHPDVNETEVPDECEKLFDEDEELQQLLNGEICMKVYPFSEGHAPNSERKIILSGSFNPLHDGHLKLLEVATRISEGVPCFEISAINADKPPLTVPQIKERVEQFERAGKTVIISNQPYFYKKAELFPGSAFVIGADTAARLVNPKYYGGDHNKMLEILIGCKEIGCTFLVGGRNVDGLFQVLEDLDIPPELQDLFISIPEEKFRMDISSTEIRRKLGM
;
A
#
# COMPACT_ATOMS: atom_id res chain seq x y z
N MET A 1 4.33 -16.50 7.29
CA MET A 1 2.85 -16.33 7.17
C MET A 1 2.41 -14.93 7.57
N ALA A 2 2.72 -14.44 8.77
CA ALA A 2 2.29 -13.11 9.23
C ALA A 2 2.69 -11.95 8.27
N LEU A 3 3.89 -11.95 7.71
CA LEU A 3 4.32 -10.93 6.73
C LEU A 3 3.45 -10.90 5.46
N LEU A 4 3.08 -12.07 4.91
CA LEU A 4 2.19 -12.15 3.74
C LEU A 4 0.79 -11.65 4.09
N ALA A 5 0.28 -12.01 5.27
CA ALA A 5 -1.00 -11.51 5.77
C ALA A 5 -0.96 -9.99 5.97
N TYR A 6 0.15 -9.45 6.49
CA TYR A 6 0.37 -8.02 6.67
C TYR A 6 0.33 -7.28 5.34
N ASN A 7 1.08 -7.75 4.32
CA ASN A 7 1.05 -7.18 2.97
C ASN A 7 -0.34 -7.22 2.33
N ARG A 8 -1.10 -8.31 2.53
CA ARG A 8 -2.48 -8.40 2.05
C ARG A 8 -3.37 -7.38 2.76
N ALA A 9 -3.24 -7.27 4.07
CA ALA A 9 -4.06 -6.37 4.87
C ALA A 9 -3.74 -4.90 4.58
N LEU A 10 -2.49 -4.54 4.25
CA LEU A 10 -2.12 -3.22 3.75
C LEU A 10 -2.92 -2.85 2.49
N LYS A 11 -3.05 -3.76 1.51
CA LYS A 11 -3.80 -3.49 0.26
C LYS A 11 -5.29 -3.26 0.51
N LEU A 12 -5.84 -3.98 1.47
CA LEU A 12 -7.27 -3.93 1.83
C LEU A 12 -7.60 -2.78 2.79
N SER A 13 -6.60 -2.21 3.48
CA SER A 13 -6.86 -1.19 4.49
C SER A 13 -7.07 0.20 3.89
N LYS A 14 -7.78 1.02 4.66
CA LYS A 14 -7.84 2.47 4.43
C LYS A 14 -6.51 3.10 4.88
N PRO A 15 -6.03 4.15 4.19
CA PRO A 15 -4.85 4.89 4.63
C PRO A 15 -5.01 5.37 6.08
N GLY A 16 -3.97 5.22 6.89
CA GLY A 16 -3.96 5.66 8.28
C GLY A 16 -4.54 4.67 9.30
N LEU A 17 -5.16 3.56 8.86
CA LEU A 17 -5.52 2.48 9.78
C LEU A 17 -4.32 1.59 10.08
N SER A 18 -4.12 1.28 11.35
CA SER A 18 -3.15 0.27 11.77
C SER A 18 -3.55 -1.11 11.25
N VAL A 19 -2.56 -1.86 10.79
CA VAL A 19 -2.75 -3.18 10.19
C VAL A 19 -1.93 -4.21 10.95
N VAL A 20 -2.50 -5.39 11.17
CA VAL A 20 -1.79 -6.55 11.71
C VAL A 20 -1.92 -7.73 10.76
N GLY A 21 -0.79 -8.36 10.44
CA GLY A 21 -0.73 -9.66 9.80
C GLY A 21 -0.60 -10.74 10.85
N VAL A 22 -1.42 -11.78 10.77
CA VAL A 22 -1.43 -12.88 11.74
C VAL A 22 -1.13 -14.18 11.02
N GLY A 23 -0.27 -15.01 11.59
CA GLY A 23 -0.01 -16.37 11.14
C GLY A 23 -0.15 -17.34 12.31
N PHE A 24 -0.80 -18.48 12.07
CA PHE A 24 -0.95 -19.55 13.06
C PHE A 24 -0.80 -20.90 12.37
N THR A 25 -0.07 -21.82 12.98
CA THR A 25 -0.01 -23.22 12.57
C THR A 25 0.23 -24.08 13.79
N GLY A 26 -0.29 -25.30 13.79
CA GLY A 26 -0.08 -26.19 14.92
C GLY A 26 -0.54 -27.61 14.65
N SER A 27 0.00 -28.51 15.45
CA SER A 27 -0.47 -29.88 15.57
C SER A 27 -0.98 -30.06 16.99
N LEU A 28 -2.31 -30.05 17.14
CA LEU A 28 -2.98 -30.29 18.42
C LEU A 28 -3.46 -31.74 18.51
N ALA A 29 -4.07 -32.12 19.63
CA ALA A 29 -4.68 -33.42 19.84
C ALA A 29 -5.67 -33.78 18.72
N SER A 30 -5.76 -35.07 18.44
CA SER A 30 -6.69 -35.63 17.45
C SER A 30 -7.29 -36.94 17.96
N THR A 31 -8.35 -37.42 17.29
CA THR A 31 -9.00 -38.70 17.61
C THR A 31 -8.03 -39.88 17.60
N ARG A 32 -7.07 -39.88 16.68
CA ARG A 32 -5.94 -40.83 16.68
C ARG A 32 -4.75 -40.20 17.43
N PRO A 33 -4.10 -40.92 18.36
CA PRO A 33 -2.91 -40.42 19.04
C PRO A 33 -1.79 -40.08 18.06
N LYS A 34 -1.16 -38.92 18.26
CA LYS A 34 -0.01 -38.47 17.47
C LYS A 34 1.31 -38.83 18.14
N GLN A 35 2.29 -39.27 17.35
CA GLN A 35 3.64 -39.52 17.84
C GLN A 35 4.38 -38.21 18.17
N GLY A 36 4.30 -37.19 17.32
CA GLY A 36 4.93 -35.88 17.56
C GLY A 36 4.22 -35.03 18.61
N ASP A 37 4.90 -34.01 19.12
CA ASP A 37 4.40 -33.10 20.16
C ASP A 37 3.08 -32.43 19.78
N HIS A 38 2.27 -32.11 20.80
CA HIS A 38 1.18 -31.18 20.63
C HIS A 38 1.77 -29.78 20.72
N ARG A 39 1.94 -29.10 19.58
CA ARG A 39 2.67 -27.84 19.50
C ARG A 39 2.02 -26.91 18.50
N PHE A 40 1.95 -25.64 18.85
CA PHE A 40 1.52 -24.59 17.93
C PHE A 40 2.52 -23.45 17.88
N TYR A 41 2.45 -22.71 16.78
CA TYR A 41 3.24 -21.54 16.47
C TYR A 41 2.27 -20.43 16.07
N PHE A 42 2.49 -19.24 16.59
CA PHE A 42 1.82 -18.05 16.11
C PHE A 42 2.82 -16.94 15.83
N SER A 43 2.40 -16.00 14.99
CA SER A 43 3.19 -14.83 14.66
C SER A 43 2.29 -13.64 14.36
N THR A 44 2.71 -12.45 14.77
CA THR A 44 2.06 -11.18 14.46
C THR A 44 3.05 -10.23 13.81
N ARG A 45 2.63 -9.52 12.76
CA ARG A 45 3.41 -8.51 12.07
C ARG A 45 2.62 -7.20 12.03
N THR A 46 3.17 -6.13 12.60
CA THR A 46 2.74 -4.73 12.41
C THR A 46 3.75 -4.03 11.50
N SER A 47 3.76 -2.69 11.39
CA SER A 47 4.84 -1.98 10.68
C SER A 47 6.17 -2.10 11.43
N ASP A 48 6.12 -1.89 12.74
CA ASP A 48 7.25 -1.69 13.65
C ASP A 48 7.65 -2.95 14.43
N ARG A 49 6.89 -4.05 14.30
CA ARG A 49 7.12 -5.26 15.10
C ARG A 49 6.84 -6.54 14.32
N LEU A 50 7.67 -7.55 14.54
CA LEU A 50 7.43 -8.95 14.24
C LEU A 50 7.61 -9.72 15.55
N TRP A 51 6.56 -10.44 15.94
CA TRP A 51 6.60 -11.32 17.09
C TRP A 51 6.24 -12.73 16.65
N VAL A 52 7.01 -13.71 17.11
CA VAL A 52 6.82 -15.13 16.87
C VAL A 52 6.87 -15.84 18.21
N SER A 53 5.96 -16.78 18.42
CA SER A 53 5.92 -17.60 19.63
C SER A 53 5.59 -19.04 19.28
N SER A 54 6.15 -19.97 20.05
CA SER A 54 5.83 -21.38 19.99
C SER A 54 5.52 -21.92 21.37
N VAL A 55 4.51 -22.80 21.46
CA VAL A 55 4.09 -23.40 22.72
C VAL A 55 3.91 -24.89 22.50
N THR A 56 4.56 -25.68 23.36
CA THR A 56 4.38 -27.14 23.41
C THR A 56 3.43 -27.47 24.55
N LEU A 57 2.30 -28.08 24.22
CA LEU A 57 1.29 -28.54 25.15
C LEU A 57 1.63 -29.94 25.67
N SER A 58 1.33 -30.16 26.95
CA SER A 58 1.49 -31.44 27.61
C SER A 58 0.43 -32.43 27.12
N LYS A 59 0.88 -33.53 26.51
CA LYS A 59 0.00 -34.57 25.95
C LYS A 59 -0.86 -35.24 27.03
N GLY A 60 -2.11 -35.53 26.68
CA GLY A 60 -3.03 -36.33 27.50
C GLY A 60 -3.74 -35.55 28.62
N LEU A 61 -3.42 -34.28 28.82
CA LEU A 61 -4.08 -33.44 29.82
C LEU A 61 -5.36 -32.78 29.33
N ARG A 62 -5.53 -32.64 28.01
CA ARG A 62 -6.64 -31.94 27.38
C ARG A 62 -7.22 -32.74 26.22
N THR A 63 -8.51 -32.57 26.01
CA THR A 63 -9.21 -32.96 24.77
C THR A 63 -8.75 -32.06 23.62
N ARG A 64 -9.05 -32.48 22.38
CA ARG A 64 -8.79 -31.66 21.19
C ARG A 64 -9.43 -30.28 21.29
N GLU A 65 -10.68 -30.20 21.76
CA GLU A 65 -11.42 -28.95 21.89
C GLU A 65 -10.79 -28.04 22.96
N GLN A 66 -10.28 -28.61 24.04
CA GLN A 66 -9.59 -27.86 25.08
C GLN A 66 -8.23 -27.33 24.61
N GLU A 67 -7.46 -28.11 23.84
CA GLU A 67 -6.20 -27.61 23.25
C GLU A 67 -6.45 -26.50 22.22
N ASP A 68 -7.50 -26.64 21.40
CA ASP A 68 -7.93 -25.60 20.46
C ASP A 68 -8.30 -24.31 21.20
N LYS A 69 -9.05 -24.42 22.29
CA LYS A 69 -9.37 -23.29 23.17
C LYS A 69 -8.10 -22.63 23.73
N VAL A 70 -7.16 -23.38 24.29
CA VAL A 70 -5.91 -22.82 24.85
C VAL A 70 -5.13 -22.08 23.77
N SER A 71 -4.90 -22.72 22.62
CA SER A 71 -4.16 -22.10 21.51
C SER A 71 -4.84 -20.82 20.97
N SER A 72 -6.18 -20.80 20.95
CA SER A 72 -6.96 -19.62 20.57
C SER A 72 -6.78 -18.46 21.56
N HIS A 73 -6.68 -18.72 22.86
CA HIS A 73 -6.42 -17.66 23.85
C HIS A 73 -5.03 -17.03 23.66
N PHE A 74 -4.01 -17.84 23.36
CA PHE A 74 -2.68 -17.33 23.02
C PHE A 74 -2.72 -16.46 21.77
N LEU A 75 -3.41 -16.92 20.72
CA LEU A 75 -3.53 -16.15 19.48
C LEU A 75 -4.29 -14.83 19.70
N LEU A 76 -5.40 -14.85 20.43
CA LEU A 76 -6.17 -13.64 20.75
C LEU A 76 -5.39 -12.65 21.60
N LYS A 77 -4.62 -13.14 22.59
CA LYS A 77 -3.68 -12.31 23.34
C LYS A 77 -2.67 -11.66 22.41
N ALA A 78 -2.08 -12.43 21.49
CA ALA A 78 -1.09 -11.90 20.58
C ALA A 78 -1.65 -10.81 19.65
N ILE A 79 -2.88 -11.01 19.15
CA ILE A 79 -3.59 -10.01 18.36
C ILE A 79 -3.88 -8.76 19.20
N ALA A 80 -4.37 -8.91 20.43
CA ALA A 80 -4.64 -7.78 21.32
C ALA A 80 -3.37 -6.96 21.62
N ASP A 81 -2.26 -7.63 21.91
CA ASP A 81 -0.96 -7.00 22.15
C ASP A 81 -0.46 -6.25 20.90
N ALA A 82 -0.57 -6.85 19.73
CA ALA A 82 -0.22 -6.22 18.45
C ALA A 82 -1.10 -5.00 18.13
N CYS A 83 -2.38 -5.06 18.50
CA CYS A 83 -3.34 -3.97 18.36
C CYS A 83 -3.27 -2.94 19.50
N LYS A 84 -2.38 -3.13 20.49
CA LYS A 84 -2.25 -2.29 21.69
C LYS A 84 -3.57 -2.17 22.49
N VAL A 85 -4.39 -3.21 22.46
CA VAL A 85 -5.66 -3.29 23.19
C VAL A 85 -5.40 -3.97 24.54
N SER A 86 -5.78 -3.30 25.63
CA SER A 86 -5.74 -3.90 26.96
C SER A 86 -6.81 -4.98 27.08
N ALA A 87 -6.40 -6.23 27.14
CA ALA A 87 -7.29 -7.37 27.35
C ALA A 87 -6.64 -8.38 28.29
N THR A 88 -7.42 -8.87 29.27
CA THR A 88 -6.95 -9.86 30.22
C THR A 88 -7.27 -11.25 29.69
N PHE A 89 -6.24 -12.00 29.31
CA PHE A 89 -6.37 -13.39 28.90
C PHE A 89 -5.78 -14.28 29.98
N HIS A 90 -6.58 -15.24 30.45
CA HIS A 90 -6.14 -16.30 31.35
C HIS A 90 -6.16 -17.62 30.58
N PRO A 91 -5.12 -17.89 29.75
CA PRO A 91 -5.01 -19.21 29.14
C PRO A 91 -4.80 -20.22 30.27
N ASP A 92 -5.59 -21.29 30.24
CA ASP A 92 -5.49 -22.40 31.18
C ASP A 92 -4.27 -23.26 30.79
N VAL A 93 -3.07 -22.77 31.12
CA VAL A 93 -1.76 -23.38 30.83
C VAL A 93 -1.10 -23.92 32.08
N ASN A 94 -0.40 -25.04 31.94
CA ASN A 94 0.43 -25.59 33.00
C ASN A 94 1.76 -24.85 33.11
N GLU A 95 2.40 -24.92 34.28
CA GLU A 95 3.71 -24.29 34.55
C GLU A 95 4.84 -24.74 33.60
N THR A 96 4.71 -25.92 32.99
CA THR A 96 5.68 -26.45 32.01
C THR A 96 5.41 -26.02 30.57
N GLU A 97 4.23 -25.46 30.28
CA GLU A 97 3.81 -25.05 28.94
C GLU A 97 4.21 -23.59 28.69
N VAL A 98 5.51 -23.31 28.83
CA VAL A 98 6.08 -21.96 28.70
C VAL A 98 6.26 -21.61 27.21
N PRO A 99 5.78 -20.44 26.75
CA PRO A 99 6.04 -19.97 25.40
C PRO A 99 7.52 -19.70 25.16
N ASP A 100 8.04 -20.18 24.03
CA ASP A 100 9.32 -19.76 23.46
C ASP A 100 9.06 -18.62 22.47
N GLU A 101 9.59 -17.44 22.77
CA GLU A 101 9.21 -16.19 22.09
C GLU A 101 10.42 -15.50 21.46
N CYS A 102 10.22 -15.01 20.24
CA CYS A 102 11.20 -14.21 19.51
C CYS A 102 10.52 -12.93 19.02
N GLU A 103 11.10 -11.79 19.36
CA GLU A 103 10.60 -10.48 18.99
C GLU A 103 11.68 -9.71 18.22
N LYS A 104 11.24 -9.07 17.13
CA LYS A 104 12.02 -8.11 16.37
C LYS A 104 11.24 -6.81 16.24
N LEU A 105 11.87 -5.72 16.66
CA LEU A 105 11.38 -4.36 16.43
C LEU A 105 12.05 -3.79 15.17
N PHE A 106 11.35 -2.86 14.52
CA PHE A 106 11.82 -2.16 13.35
C PHE A 106 11.69 -0.67 13.58
N ASP A 107 12.78 0.07 13.35
CA ASP A 107 12.70 1.52 13.24
C ASP A 107 12.22 1.95 11.84
N GLU A 108 12.06 3.27 11.63
CA GLU A 108 11.61 3.79 10.35
C GLU A 108 12.54 3.42 9.18
N ASP A 109 13.85 3.45 9.41
CA ASP A 109 14.84 3.20 8.37
C ASP A 109 14.81 1.71 7.97
N GLU A 110 14.66 0.80 8.95
CA GLU A 110 14.47 -0.63 8.72
C GLU A 110 13.13 -0.95 8.01
N GLU A 111 12.06 -0.22 8.32
CA GLU A 111 10.79 -0.35 7.60
C GLU A 111 10.93 0.08 6.13
N LEU A 112 11.59 1.22 5.87
CA LEU A 112 11.85 1.70 4.51
C LEU A 112 12.81 0.76 3.76
N GLN A 113 13.79 0.18 4.43
CA GLN A 113 14.68 -0.80 3.83
C GLN A 113 13.95 -2.08 3.45
N GLN A 114 13.03 -2.57 4.29
CA GLN A 114 12.16 -3.70 3.95
C GLN A 114 11.29 -3.41 2.71
N LEU A 115 10.80 -2.17 2.55
CA LEU A 115 10.06 -1.76 1.37
C LEU A 115 10.92 -1.82 0.11
N LEU A 116 12.14 -1.29 0.19
CA LEU A 116 13.12 -1.30 -0.90
C LEU A 116 13.55 -2.73 -1.28
N ASN A 117 13.65 -3.62 -0.29
CA ASN A 117 13.94 -5.04 -0.49
C ASN A 117 12.73 -5.83 -1.04
N GLY A 118 11.54 -5.24 -1.11
CA GLY A 118 10.33 -5.90 -1.56
C GLY A 118 9.65 -6.80 -0.51
N GLU A 119 10.07 -6.73 0.75
CA GLU A 119 9.49 -7.50 1.85
C GLU A 119 8.11 -6.97 2.25
N ILE A 120 7.96 -5.64 2.28
CA ILE A 120 6.66 -4.96 2.41
C ILE A 120 6.28 -4.23 1.12
N CYS A 121 5.00 -4.20 0.77
CA CYS A 121 4.55 -3.61 -0.49
C CYS A 121 4.42 -2.09 -0.47
N MET A 122 4.19 -1.50 0.71
CA MET A 122 4.06 -0.06 0.88
C MET A 122 4.20 0.37 2.34
N LYS A 123 4.47 1.66 2.55
CA LYS A 123 4.40 2.36 3.83
C LYS A 123 3.52 3.61 3.67
N VAL A 124 2.61 3.83 4.62
CA VAL A 124 1.66 4.95 4.58
C VAL A 124 2.03 5.96 5.66
N TYR A 125 2.10 7.23 5.28
CA TYR A 125 2.32 8.36 6.18
C TYR A 125 1.04 9.22 6.21
N PRO A 126 0.17 9.07 7.23
CA PRO A 126 -1.14 9.70 7.28
C PRO A 126 -1.10 11.08 7.96
N PHE A 127 -0.44 12.07 7.36
CA PHE A 127 -0.33 13.42 7.95
C PHE A 127 -1.61 14.25 7.88
N SER A 128 -2.63 13.79 7.16
CA SER A 128 -3.90 14.49 7.09
C SER A 128 -4.72 14.24 8.36
N GLU A 129 -4.96 15.29 9.13
CA GLU A 129 -5.92 15.26 10.24
C GLU A 129 -7.35 15.31 9.69
N GLY A 130 -8.17 14.31 10.00
CA GLY A 130 -9.58 14.30 9.63
C GLY A 130 -10.22 12.92 9.64
N HIS A 131 -11.56 12.89 9.73
CA HIS A 131 -12.33 11.66 9.54
C HIS A 131 -12.02 11.09 8.16
N ALA A 132 -11.42 9.89 8.12
CA ALA A 132 -11.26 9.15 6.88
C ALA A 132 -12.65 9.02 6.23
N PRO A 133 -12.80 9.42 4.95
CA PRO A 133 -14.03 9.21 4.21
C PRO A 133 -14.54 7.77 4.40
N ASN A 134 -15.86 7.58 4.41
CA ASN A 134 -16.43 6.23 4.55
C ASN A 134 -16.05 5.32 3.36
N SER A 135 -15.52 5.91 2.27
CA SER A 135 -15.03 5.21 1.09
C SER A 135 -13.71 4.46 1.32
N GLU A 136 -13.60 3.28 0.71
CA GLU A 136 -12.36 2.51 0.61
C GLU A 136 -11.52 2.89 -0.63
N ARG A 137 -12.16 3.56 -1.60
CA ARG A 137 -11.54 4.05 -2.83
C ARG A 137 -10.53 5.14 -2.52
N LYS A 138 -9.35 5.07 -3.12
CA LYS A 138 -8.31 6.10 -3.03
C LYS A 138 -8.29 6.92 -4.32
N ILE A 139 -8.01 8.22 -4.20
CA ILE A 139 -7.69 9.11 -5.32
C ILE A 139 -6.19 9.38 -5.23
N ILE A 140 -5.40 8.77 -6.10
CA ILE A 140 -3.95 8.67 -5.95
C ILE A 140 -3.27 9.53 -7.00
N LEU A 141 -2.63 10.63 -6.58
CA LEU A 141 -1.70 11.35 -7.44
C LEU A 141 -0.29 10.78 -7.25
N SER A 142 0.17 10.03 -8.26
CA SER A 142 1.51 9.44 -8.28
C SER A 142 2.53 10.41 -8.86
N GLY A 143 3.68 10.58 -8.20
CA GLY A 143 4.71 11.50 -8.69
C GLY A 143 6.04 11.36 -7.96
N SER A 144 7.09 11.96 -8.52
CA SER A 144 8.39 12.01 -7.83
C SER A 144 8.43 13.07 -6.71
N PHE A 145 7.56 14.09 -6.80
CA PHE A 145 7.44 15.22 -5.88
C PHE A 145 8.78 15.76 -5.40
N ASN A 146 9.58 16.21 -6.38
CA ASN A 146 10.94 16.70 -6.13
C ASN A 146 11.13 18.08 -6.76
N PRO A 147 10.49 19.15 -6.23
CA PRO A 147 9.65 19.19 -5.03
C PRO A 147 8.13 19.12 -5.32
N LEU A 148 7.34 18.88 -4.27
CA LEU A 148 5.90 19.16 -4.20
C LEU A 148 5.65 20.66 -4.41
N HIS A 149 4.51 21.00 -5.02
CA HIS A 149 4.14 22.38 -5.33
C HIS A 149 2.63 22.51 -5.54
N ASP A 150 2.12 23.75 -5.64
CA ASP A 150 0.69 24.07 -5.72
C ASP A 150 -0.05 23.36 -6.86
N GLY A 151 0.61 23.20 -8.01
CA GLY A 151 0.07 22.41 -9.12
C GLY A 151 -0.33 20.99 -8.73
N HIS A 152 0.46 20.30 -7.91
CA HIS A 152 0.12 18.95 -7.42
C HIS A 152 -1.04 18.98 -6.43
N LEU A 153 -1.03 19.95 -5.50
CA LEU A 153 -2.07 20.11 -4.48
C LEU A 153 -3.44 20.38 -5.13
N LYS A 154 -3.49 21.35 -6.06
CA LYS A 154 -4.70 21.71 -6.80
C LYS A 154 -5.19 20.57 -7.70
N LEU A 155 -4.28 19.84 -8.35
CA LEU A 155 -4.65 18.71 -9.21
C LEU A 155 -5.37 17.61 -8.40
N LEU A 156 -4.80 17.22 -7.26
CA LEU A 156 -5.42 16.22 -6.39
C LEU A 156 -6.76 16.73 -5.80
N GLU A 157 -6.83 18.01 -5.43
CA GLU A 157 -8.06 18.62 -4.95
C GLU A 157 -9.19 18.56 -5.99
N VAL A 158 -8.90 18.96 -7.24
CA VAL A 158 -9.88 18.92 -8.34
C VAL A 158 -10.30 17.47 -8.63
N ALA A 159 -9.36 16.54 -8.66
CA ALA A 159 -9.65 15.12 -8.87
C ALA A 159 -10.60 14.56 -7.81
N THR A 160 -10.45 14.97 -6.54
CA THR A 160 -11.31 14.52 -5.43
C THR A 160 -12.75 15.08 -5.54
N ARG A 161 -12.96 16.16 -6.29
CA ARG A 161 -14.31 16.69 -6.59
C ARG A 161 -14.97 15.97 -7.76
N ILE A 162 -14.20 15.27 -8.59
CA ILE A 162 -14.68 14.52 -9.77
C ILE A 162 -14.99 13.07 -9.38
N SER A 163 -14.15 12.47 -8.53
CA SER A 163 -14.32 11.10 -8.07
C SER A 163 -14.33 11.06 -6.55
N GLU A 164 -15.30 10.34 -5.99
CA GLU A 164 -15.35 10.07 -4.55
C GLU A 164 -14.20 9.16 -4.14
N GLY A 165 -13.51 9.50 -3.06
CA GLY A 165 -12.44 8.69 -2.49
C GLY A 165 -11.54 9.46 -1.55
N VAL A 166 -10.61 8.75 -0.90
CA VAL A 166 -9.62 9.32 0.00
C VAL A 166 -8.45 9.88 -0.81
N PRO A 167 -8.16 11.19 -0.79
CA PRO A 167 -7.02 11.75 -1.52
C PRO A 167 -5.70 11.31 -0.90
N CYS A 168 -4.79 10.79 -1.72
CA CYS A 168 -3.45 10.38 -1.32
C CYS A 168 -2.43 10.78 -2.39
N PHE A 169 -1.24 11.15 -1.95
CA PHE A 169 -0.07 11.18 -2.82
C PHE A 169 0.61 9.82 -2.80
N GLU A 170 1.31 9.47 -3.88
CA GLU A 170 2.11 8.25 -3.94
C GLU A 170 3.48 8.50 -4.58
N ILE A 171 4.53 8.04 -3.89
CA ILE A 171 5.90 8.00 -4.40
C ILE A 171 6.27 6.53 -4.57
N SER A 172 6.63 6.15 -5.80
CA SER A 172 7.27 4.86 -6.01
C SER A 172 8.76 4.98 -5.69
N ALA A 173 9.20 4.23 -4.68
CA ALA A 173 10.61 4.13 -4.28
C ALA A 173 11.46 3.44 -5.35
N ILE A 174 10.86 2.57 -6.15
CA ILE A 174 11.47 1.94 -7.32
C ILE A 174 10.94 2.62 -8.58
N ASN A 175 11.82 2.98 -9.51
CA ASN A 175 11.44 3.55 -10.79
C ASN A 175 11.88 2.62 -11.93
N ALA A 176 11.15 2.61 -13.04
CA ALA A 176 11.54 1.83 -14.21
C ALA A 176 12.81 2.37 -14.87
N ASP A 177 12.99 3.70 -14.88
CA ASP A 177 14.03 4.38 -15.65
C ASP A 177 15.15 4.99 -14.78
N LYS A 178 15.04 4.87 -13.45
CA LYS A 178 15.95 5.50 -12.48
C LYS A 178 16.32 4.53 -11.38
N PRO A 179 17.51 4.67 -10.75
CA PRO A 179 17.85 3.87 -9.57
C PRO A 179 16.79 4.04 -8.47
N PRO A 180 16.58 3.01 -7.63
CA PRO A 180 15.73 3.13 -6.45
C PRO A 180 16.16 4.30 -5.57
N LEU A 181 15.19 4.93 -4.92
CA LEU A 181 15.45 5.97 -3.93
C LEU A 181 16.18 5.37 -2.72
N THR A 182 17.09 6.14 -2.13
CA THR A 182 17.68 5.79 -0.84
C THR A 182 16.71 6.14 0.30
N VAL A 183 16.89 5.51 1.47
CA VAL A 183 16.11 5.83 2.68
C VAL A 183 16.13 7.34 3.00
N PRO A 184 17.28 8.04 3.01
CA PRO A 184 17.30 9.50 3.23
C PRO A 184 16.50 10.29 2.19
N GLN A 185 16.54 9.91 0.91
CA GLN A 185 15.78 10.59 -0.15
C GLN A 185 14.28 10.41 0.00
N ILE A 186 13.83 9.24 0.49
CA ILE A 186 12.42 9.00 0.78
C ILE A 186 11.99 9.92 1.93
N LYS A 187 12.75 9.95 3.02
CA LYS A 187 12.44 10.78 4.20
C LYS A 187 12.38 12.27 3.84
N GLU A 188 13.36 12.79 3.11
CA GLU A 188 13.37 14.18 2.62
C GLU A 188 12.11 14.50 1.80
N ARG A 189 11.62 13.57 0.98
CA ARG A 189 10.40 13.77 0.21
C ARG A 189 9.13 13.68 1.06
N VAL A 190 9.11 12.81 2.06
CA VAL A 190 8.00 12.64 3.01
C VAL A 190 7.78 13.91 3.83
N GLU A 191 8.84 14.58 4.28
CA GLU A 191 8.75 15.82 5.08
C GLU A 191 7.91 16.92 4.41
N GLN A 192 7.90 16.99 3.08
CA GLN A 192 7.11 17.96 2.32
C GLN A 192 5.60 17.76 2.56
N PHE A 193 5.18 16.50 2.68
CA PHE A 193 3.78 16.13 2.88
C PHE A 193 3.36 16.30 4.32
N GLU A 194 4.28 16.10 5.27
CA GLU A 194 4.07 16.42 6.68
C GLU A 194 3.77 17.91 6.84
N ARG A 195 4.63 18.78 6.28
CA ARG A 195 4.42 20.24 6.30
C ARG A 195 3.12 20.67 5.61
N ALA A 196 2.68 19.93 4.59
CA ALA A 196 1.45 20.20 3.87
C ALA A 196 0.19 19.55 4.50
N GLY A 197 0.35 18.73 5.55
CA GLY A 197 -0.74 17.98 6.17
C GLY A 197 -1.44 17.00 5.20
N LYS A 198 -0.66 16.30 4.36
CA LYS A 198 -1.19 15.41 3.31
C LYS A 198 -0.72 13.98 3.50
N THR A 199 -1.63 13.02 3.27
CA THR A 199 -1.26 11.60 3.27
C THR A 199 -0.39 11.27 2.06
N VAL A 200 0.75 10.61 2.29
CA VAL A 200 1.62 10.08 1.24
C VAL A 200 1.87 8.59 1.45
N ILE A 201 1.81 7.84 0.36
CA ILE A 201 2.10 6.40 0.31
C ILE A 201 3.45 6.23 -0.39
N ILE A 202 4.38 5.54 0.25
CA ILE A 202 5.59 5.06 -0.39
C ILE A 202 5.30 3.64 -0.87
N SER A 203 5.40 3.39 -2.17
CA SER A 203 5.23 2.07 -2.76
C SER A 203 6.51 1.59 -3.41
N ASN A 204 6.58 0.31 -3.78
CA ASN A 204 7.69 -0.25 -4.56
C ASN A 204 7.29 -0.59 -6.00
N GLN A 205 6.20 -0.01 -6.53
CA GLN A 205 5.64 -0.37 -7.83
C GLN A 205 5.82 0.74 -8.88
N PRO A 206 6.72 0.56 -9.87
CA PRO A 206 6.98 1.59 -10.87
C PRO A 206 5.87 1.76 -11.91
N TYR A 207 5.10 0.69 -12.18
CA TYR A 207 4.09 0.68 -13.26
C TYR A 207 2.67 0.84 -12.73
N PHE A 208 1.82 1.59 -13.44
CA PHE A 208 0.43 1.82 -13.01
C PHE A 208 -0.42 0.55 -12.93
N TYR A 209 -0.20 -0.45 -13.78
CA TYR A 209 -0.92 -1.73 -13.65
C TYR A 209 -0.55 -2.47 -12.36
N LYS A 210 0.71 -2.37 -11.91
CA LYS A 210 1.13 -2.89 -10.61
C LYS A 210 0.61 -2.05 -9.44
N LYS A 211 0.48 -0.74 -9.62
CA LYS A 211 -0.21 0.12 -8.65
C LYS A 211 -1.69 -0.24 -8.55
N ALA A 212 -2.36 -0.57 -9.65
CA ALA A 212 -3.74 -1.04 -9.64
C ALA A 212 -3.90 -2.34 -8.84
N GLU A 213 -2.95 -3.28 -8.93
CA GLU A 213 -2.91 -4.48 -8.07
C GLU A 213 -2.69 -4.17 -6.58
N LEU A 214 -2.04 -3.05 -6.24
CA LEU A 214 -1.87 -2.59 -4.86
C LEU A 214 -3.08 -1.79 -4.34
N PHE A 215 -3.74 -1.05 -5.22
CA PHE A 215 -4.82 -0.13 -4.90
C PHE A 215 -6.07 -0.45 -5.73
N PRO A 216 -6.68 -1.64 -5.52
CA PRO A 216 -7.86 -2.02 -6.28
C PRO A 216 -9.00 -1.02 -6.12
N GLY A 217 -9.80 -0.82 -7.17
CA GLY A 217 -10.93 0.11 -7.17
C GLY A 217 -10.55 1.61 -7.12
N SER A 218 -9.26 1.97 -7.17
CA SER A 218 -8.79 3.34 -6.97
C SER A 218 -8.72 4.17 -8.26
N ALA A 219 -8.77 5.50 -8.13
CA ALA A 219 -8.56 6.40 -9.25
C ALA A 219 -7.12 6.94 -9.22
N PHE A 220 -6.38 6.82 -10.32
CA PHE A 220 -5.04 7.37 -10.47
C PHE A 220 -5.09 8.71 -11.19
N VAL A 221 -4.59 9.76 -10.55
CA VAL A 221 -4.49 11.10 -11.13
C VAL A 221 -3.18 11.21 -11.88
N ILE A 222 -3.24 11.50 -13.17
CA ILE A 222 -2.09 11.56 -14.07
C ILE A 222 -2.17 12.77 -15.00
N GLY A 223 -1.03 13.19 -15.56
CA GLY A 223 -1.01 14.17 -16.64
C GLY A 223 -1.31 13.55 -18.01
N ALA A 224 -1.76 14.36 -18.96
CA ALA A 224 -1.98 13.95 -20.35
C ALA A 224 -0.74 13.29 -20.98
N ASP A 225 0.46 13.79 -20.67
CA ASP A 225 1.74 13.21 -21.11
C ASP A 225 1.99 11.79 -20.57
N THR A 226 1.45 11.48 -19.40
CA THR A 226 1.53 10.14 -18.80
C THR A 226 0.44 9.23 -19.37
N ALA A 227 -0.76 9.75 -19.59
CA ALA A 227 -1.83 9.01 -20.27
C ALA A 227 -1.40 8.58 -21.68
N ALA A 228 -0.79 9.50 -22.46
CA ALA A 228 -0.22 9.22 -23.77
C ALA A 228 0.83 8.11 -23.74
N ARG A 229 1.61 8.00 -22.66
CA ARG A 229 2.57 6.90 -22.46
C ARG A 229 1.89 5.58 -22.12
N LEU A 230 0.84 5.60 -21.31
CA LEU A 230 0.09 4.38 -20.95
C LEU A 230 -0.54 3.72 -22.17
N VAL A 231 -1.08 4.49 -23.12
CA VAL A 231 -1.68 3.95 -24.35
C VAL A 231 -0.69 3.82 -25.52
N ASN A 232 0.62 3.84 -25.25
CA ASN A 232 1.63 3.69 -26.29
C ASN A 232 2.26 2.28 -26.27
N PRO A 233 2.04 1.46 -27.33
CA PRO A 233 2.57 0.09 -27.41
C PRO A 233 4.08 -0.04 -27.23
N LYS A 234 4.86 1.03 -27.44
CA LYS A 234 6.32 1.00 -27.22
C LYS A 234 6.71 0.60 -25.79
N TYR A 235 5.88 0.93 -24.80
CA TYR A 235 6.10 0.54 -23.39
C TYR A 235 5.69 -0.90 -23.08
N TYR A 236 5.14 -1.61 -24.07
CA TYR A 236 4.65 -2.98 -23.98
C TYR A 236 5.40 -3.93 -24.92
N GLY A 237 6.63 -3.57 -25.31
CA GLY A 237 7.44 -4.33 -26.27
C GLY A 237 6.96 -4.17 -27.71
N GLY A 238 6.23 -3.10 -28.02
CA GLY A 238 5.61 -2.88 -29.33
C GLY A 238 4.29 -3.63 -29.53
N ASP A 239 3.81 -4.37 -28.53
CA ASP A 239 2.61 -5.20 -28.62
C ASP A 239 1.35 -4.43 -28.17
N HIS A 240 0.50 -4.10 -29.14
CA HIS A 240 -0.76 -3.40 -28.89
C HIS A 240 -1.77 -4.26 -28.12
N ASN A 241 -1.85 -5.56 -28.39
CA ASN A 241 -2.80 -6.45 -27.70
C ASN A 241 -2.42 -6.61 -26.24
N LYS A 242 -1.12 -6.73 -25.96
CA LYS A 242 -0.59 -6.78 -24.58
C LYS A 242 -0.88 -5.48 -23.81
N MET A 243 -0.77 -4.33 -24.47
CA MET A 243 -1.15 -3.04 -23.89
C MET A 243 -2.64 -3.02 -23.51
N LEU A 244 -3.51 -3.42 -24.44
CA LEU A 244 -4.95 -3.52 -24.20
C LEU A 244 -5.25 -4.48 -23.04
N GLU A 245 -4.70 -5.69 -23.05
CA GLU A 245 -4.88 -6.69 -21.99
C GLU A 245 -4.52 -6.14 -20.61
N ILE A 246 -3.37 -5.47 -20.48
CA ILE A 246 -2.92 -4.91 -19.21
C ILE A 246 -3.84 -3.79 -18.71
N LEU A 247 -4.26 -2.89 -19.61
CA LEU A 247 -5.12 -1.76 -19.23
C LEU A 247 -6.56 -2.21 -18.97
N ILE A 248 -7.08 -3.19 -19.71
CA ILE A 248 -8.35 -3.86 -19.42
C ILE A 248 -8.28 -4.53 -18.03
N GLY A 249 -7.16 -5.18 -17.69
CA GLY A 249 -6.96 -5.71 -16.33
C GLY A 249 -7.07 -4.65 -15.23
N CYS A 250 -6.59 -3.43 -15.48
CA CYS A 250 -6.75 -2.31 -14.55
C CYS A 250 -8.24 -1.93 -14.39
N LYS A 251 -8.97 -1.90 -15.51
CA LYS A 251 -10.41 -1.63 -15.56
C LYS A 251 -11.21 -2.70 -14.81
N GLU A 252 -10.90 -3.98 -14.99
CA GLU A 252 -11.58 -5.10 -14.32
C GLU A 252 -11.36 -5.10 -12.80
N ILE A 253 -10.22 -4.59 -12.34
CA ILE A 253 -9.92 -4.35 -10.91
C ILE A 253 -10.65 -3.09 -10.37
N GLY A 254 -11.40 -2.39 -11.22
CA GLY A 254 -12.20 -1.21 -10.87
C GLY A 254 -11.43 0.10 -10.83
N CYS A 255 -10.20 0.12 -11.36
CA CYS A 255 -9.39 1.34 -11.37
C CYS A 255 -9.77 2.26 -12.54
N THR A 256 -9.53 3.56 -12.36
CA THR A 256 -9.69 4.58 -13.41
C THR A 256 -8.50 5.54 -13.43
N PHE A 257 -8.30 6.25 -14.52
CA PHE A 257 -7.30 7.31 -14.65
C PHE A 257 -7.99 8.67 -14.82
N LEU A 258 -7.74 9.59 -13.90
CA LEU A 258 -8.18 10.98 -13.99
C LEU A 258 -7.08 11.80 -14.65
N VAL A 259 -7.33 12.33 -15.84
CA VAL A 259 -6.31 12.92 -16.71
C VAL A 259 -6.38 14.44 -16.66
N GLY A 260 -5.38 15.05 -16.02
CA GLY A 260 -5.18 16.49 -16.01
C GLY A 260 -4.43 16.97 -17.24
N GLY A 261 -4.90 18.07 -17.83
CA GLY A 261 -4.19 18.72 -18.93
C GLY A 261 -2.77 19.15 -18.55
N ARG A 262 -1.84 19.06 -19.50
CA ARG A 262 -0.42 19.37 -19.30
C ARG A 262 0.14 20.13 -20.49
N ASN A 263 0.99 21.11 -20.21
CA ASN A 263 1.81 21.73 -21.25
C ASN A 263 3.00 20.83 -21.58
N VAL A 264 3.06 20.38 -22.83
CA VAL A 264 4.13 19.57 -23.40
C VAL A 264 4.67 20.33 -24.62
N ASP A 265 5.94 20.74 -24.55
CA ASP A 265 6.62 21.48 -25.63
C ASP A 265 5.88 22.76 -26.11
N GLY A 266 5.18 23.44 -25.19
CA GLY A 266 4.44 24.67 -25.47
C GLY A 266 2.99 24.46 -25.91
N LEU A 267 2.57 23.20 -26.11
CA LEU A 267 1.20 22.83 -26.44
C LEU A 267 0.50 22.26 -25.21
N PHE A 268 -0.65 22.83 -24.86
CA PHE A 268 -1.49 22.30 -23.81
C PHE A 268 -2.27 21.09 -24.35
N GLN A 269 -1.96 19.90 -23.83
CA GLN A 269 -2.60 18.64 -24.22
C GLN A 269 -3.60 18.22 -23.15
N VAL A 270 -4.78 17.80 -23.59
CA VAL A 270 -5.85 17.21 -22.77
C VAL A 270 -6.12 15.76 -23.18
N LEU A 271 -7.04 15.06 -22.49
CA LEU A 271 -7.36 13.66 -22.81
C LEU A 271 -7.93 13.51 -24.22
N GLU A 272 -8.72 14.49 -24.65
CA GLU A 272 -9.42 14.52 -25.94
C GLU A 272 -8.44 14.62 -27.12
N ASP A 273 -7.20 15.06 -26.89
CA ASP A 273 -6.13 15.10 -27.90
C ASP A 273 -5.40 13.76 -28.07
N LEU A 274 -5.70 12.76 -27.23
CA LEU A 274 -5.03 11.47 -27.22
C LEU A 274 -5.82 10.42 -28.00
N ASP A 275 -5.11 9.58 -28.75
CA ASP A 275 -5.67 8.42 -29.43
C ASP A 275 -5.88 7.26 -28.43
N ILE A 276 -7.01 7.30 -27.71
CA ILE A 276 -7.39 6.27 -26.74
C ILE A 276 -8.18 5.17 -27.48
N PRO A 277 -7.74 3.90 -27.41
CA PRO A 277 -8.49 2.79 -27.98
C PRO A 277 -9.94 2.73 -27.46
N PRO A 278 -10.94 2.45 -28.31
CA PRO A 278 -12.35 2.43 -27.92
C PRO A 278 -12.65 1.56 -26.68
N GLU A 279 -11.93 0.44 -26.53
CA GLU A 279 -12.06 -0.52 -25.42
C GLU A 279 -11.68 0.08 -24.05
N LEU A 280 -10.90 1.16 -24.07
CA LEU A 280 -10.34 1.82 -22.89
C LEU A 280 -10.95 3.20 -22.61
N GLN A 281 -11.92 3.68 -23.40
CA GLN A 281 -12.43 5.05 -23.25
C GLN A 281 -12.99 5.34 -21.85
N ASP A 282 -13.69 4.39 -21.24
CA ASP A 282 -14.26 4.52 -19.91
C ASP A 282 -13.23 4.36 -18.77
N LEU A 283 -12.02 3.90 -19.09
CA LEU A 283 -10.91 3.81 -18.14
C LEU A 283 -10.27 5.19 -17.88
N PHE A 284 -10.36 6.13 -18.82
CA PHE A 284 -9.79 7.46 -18.72
C PHE A 284 -10.89 8.53 -18.60
N ILE A 285 -10.77 9.41 -17.61
CA ILE A 285 -11.73 10.46 -17.33
C ILE A 285 -10.99 11.80 -17.36
N SER A 286 -11.44 12.71 -18.23
CA SER A 286 -10.83 14.03 -18.37
C SER A 286 -11.08 14.89 -17.12
N ILE A 287 -10.05 15.60 -16.67
CA ILE A 287 -10.18 16.70 -15.72
C ILE A 287 -10.31 17.99 -16.57
N PRO A 288 -11.48 18.66 -16.57
CA PRO A 288 -11.72 19.80 -17.44
C PRO A 288 -10.72 20.94 -17.22
N GLU A 289 -10.26 21.56 -18.31
CA GLU A 289 -9.28 22.65 -18.28
C GLU A 289 -9.77 23.83 -17.43
N GLU A 290 -11.07 24.12 -17.45
CA GLU A 290 -11.68 25.21 -16.67
C GLU A 290 -11.53 24.98 -15.16
N LYS A 291 -11.42 23.71 -14.74
CA LYS A 291 -11.20 23.33 -13.33
C LYS A 291 -9.71 23.26 -12.99
N PHE A 292 -8.87 22.87 -13.94
CA PHE A 292 -7.43 22.73 -13.73
C PHE A 292 -6.60 23.16 -14.94
N ARG A 293 -5.95 24.31 -14.80
CA ARG A 293 -4.84 24.76 -15.63
C ARG A 293 -3.75 25.35 -14.74
N MET A 294 -2.59 24.70 -14.69
CA MET A 294 -1.42 25.20 -13.96
C MET A 294 -0.13 24.83 -14.69
N ASP A 295 0.59 25.84 -15.18
CA ASP A 295 1.89 25.69 -15.85
C ASP A 295 3.03 25.80 -14.82
N ILE A 296 3.07 24.85 -13.89
CA ILE A 296 4.16 24.72 -12.91
C ILE A 296 4.74 23.31 -13.01
N SER A 297 6.06 23.20 -13.16
CA SER A 297 6.78 21.92 -13.05
C SER A 297 7.87 21.96 -11.97
N SER A 298 8.05 20.83 -11.27
CA SER A 298 9.18 20.65 -10.36
C SER A 298 10.54 20.89 -11.03
N THR A 299 10.67 20.60 -12.34
CA THR A 299 11.92 20.80 -13.09
C THR A 299 12.27 22.28 -13.24
N GLU A 300 11.29 23.12 -13.54
CA GLU A 300 11.49 24.58 -13.60
C GLU A 300 11.81 25.15 -12.22
N ILE A 301 11.18 24.63 -11.16
CA ILE A 301 11.46 25.04 -9.78
C ILE A 301 12.91 24.71 -9.42
N ARG A 302 13.39 23.48 -9.69
CA ARG A 302 14.79 23.10 -9.45
C ARG A 302 15.75 24.01 -10.21
N ARG A 303 15.47 24.28 -11.50
CA ARG A 303 16.28 25.20 -12.32
C ARG A 303 16.33 26.62 -11.73
N LYS A 304 15.20 27.14 -11.23
CA LYS A 304 15.14 28.47 -10.58
C LYS A 304 15.89 28.50 -9.24
N LEU A 305 15.89 27.39 -8.51
CA LEU A 305 16.56 27.26 -7.20
C LEU A 305 18.03 26.82 -7.29
N GLY A 306 18.54 26.53 -8.49
CA GLY A 306 19.92 26.07 -8.69
C GLY A 306 20.20 24.65 -8.18
N MET A 307 19.16 23.80 -8.14
CA MET A 307 19.21 22.39 -7.71
C MET A 307 19.30 21.41 -8.88
#